data_AF-A0A316MTJ5-F1
#
_entry.id   AF-A0A316MTJ5-F1
#
_cell.length_a   1.000
_cell.length_b   1.000
_cell.length_c   1.000
_cell.angle_alpha   90.00
_cell.angle_beta   90.00
_cell.angle_gamma   90.00
#
_symmetry.space_group_name_H-M   'P 1'
#
loop_
_entity.id
_entity.type
_entity.pdbx_description
1 polymer ?
#
loop_
_entity_poly.entity_id
_entity_poly.type
_entity_poly.pdbx_seq_one_letter_code
_entity_poly.pdbx_strand_id
1 'polypeptide(L)'
;MNQNKPAAPLSDDKLRALLHDRLPQAPRNPWFVRKVMNRLPAKDSPAYSRIEYITYIIAIIAVIAGWWYAIADIHRAGVLTGGDVINMLCLGIVSTVIAVSFLAPRVRRWLSEA
;
A
#
# COMPACT_ATOMS: atom_id res chain seq x y z
N MET A 1 50.57 27.16 -7.61
CA MET A 1 50.25 26.92 -6.18
C MET A 1 48.75 27.08 -6.01
N ASN A 2 48.00 25.98 -5.90
CA ASN A 2 46.54 25.93 -5.94
C ASN A 2 45.98 26.14 -4.50
N GLN A 3 45.23 27.21 -4.29
CA GLN A 3 44.70 27.66 -2.98
C GLN A 3 43.24 27.25 -2.74
N ASN A 4 42.78 26.12 -3.28
CA ASN A 4 41.45 25.58 -2.94
C ASN A 4 41.51 24.81 -1.61
N LYS A 5 41.54 25.55 -0.50
CA LYS A 5 41.34 25.02 0.85
C LYS A 5 39.83 24.96 1.11
N PRO A 6 39.21 23.79 1.34
CA PRO A 6 37.79 23.74 1.68
C PRO A 6 37.57 24.50 2.99
N ALA A 7 36.62 25.44 2.97
CA ALA A 7 36.25 26.21 4.15
C ALA A 7 35.90 25.25 5.29
N ALA A 8 36.52 25.45 6.46
CA ALA A 8 36.23 24.67 7.66
C ALA A 8 34.70 24.72 7.93
N PRO A 9 34.08 23.61 8.37
CA PRO A 9 32.64 23.60 8.61
C PRO A 9 32.33 24.66 9.68
N LEU A 10 31.66 25.72 9.26
CA LEU A 10 31.15 26.73 10.17
C LEU A 10 30.22 26.01 11.15
N SER A 11 30.56 26.07 12.43
CA SER A 11 29.69 25.59 13.51
C SER A 11 28.31 26.24 13.34
N ASP A 12 27.28 25.40 13.40
CA ASP A 12 25.89 25.77 13.10
C ASP A 12 25.41 26.95 13.97
N ASP A 13 25.95 27.08 15.19
CA ASP A 13 25.69 28.18 16.11
C ASP A 13 26.23 29.52 15.59
N LYS A 14 27.44 29.52 14.99
CA LYS A 14 28.02 30.72 14.38
C LYS A 14 27.27 31.12 13.12
N LEU A 15 26.83 30.14 12.34
CA LEU A 15 26.00 30.39 11.15
C LEU A 15 24.65 31.00 11.54
N ARG A 16 24.01 30.46 12.59
CA ARG A 16 22.75 30.95 13.13
C ARG A 16 22.85 32.38 13.64
N ALA A 17 23.92 32.72 14.35
CA ALA A 17 24.18 34.07 14.85
C ALA A 17 24.34 35.07 13.69
N LEU A 18 25.16 34.73 12.68
CA LEU A 18 25.36 35.58 11.50
C LEU A 18 24.07 35.81 10.71
N LEU A 19 23.24 34.78 10.58
CA LEU A 19 21.96 34.88 9.88
C LEU A 19 20.93 35.71 10.68
N HIS A 20 20.93 35.61 12.01
CA HIS A 20 20.07 36.43 12.86
C HIS A 20 20.44 37.92 12.85
N ASP A 21 21.73 38.25 12.75
CA ASP A 21 22.20 39.63 12.69
C ASP A 21 21.92 40.31 11.34
N ARG A 22 21.84 39.53 10.25
CA ARG A 22 21.76 40.06 8.87
C ARG A 22 20.37 39.98 8.24
N LEU A 23 19.46 39.19 8.79
CA LEU A 23 18.13 39.01 8.23
C LEU A 23 17.06 39.60 9.16
N PRO A 24 16.04 40.30 8.60
CA PRO A 24 14.86 40.65 9.36
C PRO A 24 14.25 39.38 9.95
N GLN A 25 14.02 39.38 11.27
CA GLN A 25 13.26 38.34 11.94
C GLN A 25 11.93 38.18 11.19
N ALA A 26 11.70 37.01 10.61
CA ALA A 26 10.45 36.73 9.91
C ALA A 26 9.29 37.05 10.86
N PRO A 27 8.26 37.80 10.41
CA PRO A 27 7.08 38.06 11.24
C PRO A 27 6.57 36.72 11.77
N ARG A 28 6.16 36.68 13.04
CA ARG A 28 5.45 35.52 13.60
C ARG A 28 4.17 35.32 12.80
N ASN A 29 4.25 34.59 11.70
CA ASN A 29 3.11 34.33 10.85
C ASN A 29 2.24 33.29 11.56
N PRO A 30 1.00 33.65 11.96
CA PRO A 30 0.12 32.73 12.66
C PRO A 30 -0.24 31.49 11.82
N TRP A 31 0.00 31.53 10.51
CA TRP A 31 -0.19 30.39 9.59
C TRP A 31 0.99 29.41 9.55
N PHE A 32 2.20 29.78 9.98
CA PHE A 32 3.36 28.90 10.05
C PHE A 32 3.61 28.39 11.47
N VAL A 33 2.54 28.12 12.21
CA VAL A 33 2.63 27.42 13.50
C VAL A 33 2.60 25.92 13.28
N ARG A 34 3.31 25.17 14.13
CA ARG A 34 3.29 23.70 14.14
C ARG A 34 1.87 23.13 14.08
N LYS A 35 0.90 23.82 14.70
CA LYS A 35 -0.53 23.47 14.68
C LYS A 35 -1.18 23.54 13.30
N VAL A 36 -0.71 24.40 12.39
CA VAL A 36 -1.21 24.52 11.01
C VAL A 36 -0.46 23.56 10.09
N MET A 37 0.86 23.48 10.22
CA MET A 37 1.67 22.53 9.44
C MET A 37 1.32 21.06 9.75
N ASN A 38 0.87 20.76 10.96
CA ASN A 38 0.51 19.40 11.38
C ASN A 38 -0.98 19.06 11.15
N ARG A 39 -1.70 19.81 10.32
CA ARG A 39 -3.07 19.48 9.87
C ARG A 39 -3.07 18.48 8.72
N LEU A 40 -2.16 17.51 8.73
CA LEU A 40 -2.28 16.39 7.81
C LEU A 40 -3.67 15.76 8.04
N PRO A 41 -4.47 15.54 6.97
CA PRO A 41 -5.78 14.94 7.11
C PRO A 41 -5.63 13.66 7.94
N ALA A 42 -6.52 13.49 8.92
CA ALA A 42 -6.53 12.29 9.73
C ALA A 42 -6.57 11.10 8.78
N LYS A 43 -5.59 10.20 8.88
CA LYS A 43 -5.54 8.97 8.08
C LYS A 43 -6.90 8.30 8.20
N ASP A 44 -7.56 8.04 7.07
CA ASP A 44 -8.90 7.48 7.04
C ASP A 44 -8.98 6.24 7.94
N SER A 45 -10.06 6.17 8.72
CA SER A 45 -10.30 5.15 9.74
C SER A 45 -10.12 3.72 9.19
N PRO A 46 -9.51 2.80 9.97
CA PRO A 46 -9.22 1.42 9.54
C PRO A 46 -10.46 0.54 9.39
N ALA A 47 -11.68 1.04 9.62
CA ALA A 47 -12.90 0.25 9.55
C ALA A 47 -13.13 -0.37 8.16
N TYR A 48 -12.85 0.38 7.10
CA TYR A 48 -12.95 -0.12 5.71
C TYR A 48 -12.01 -1.31 5.46
N SER A 49 -10.82 -1.27 6.07
CA SER A 49 -9.81 -2.33 5.94
C SER A 49 -10.24 -3.66 6.58
N ARG A 50 -11.11 -3.66 7.60
CA ARG A 50 -11.59 -4.89 8.24
C ARG A 50 -12.64 -5.63 7.40
N ILE A 51 -13.57 -4.88 6.81
CA ILE A 51 -14.63 -5.44 5.95
C ILE A 51 -14.01 -6.06 4.69
N GLU A 52 -13.00 -5.40 4.13
CA GLU A 52 -12.22 -5.90 3.01
C GLU A 52 -11.58 -7.26 3.34
N TYR A 53 -10.94 -7.38 4.51
CA TYR A 53 -10.31 -8.62 4.95
C TYR A 53 -11.33 -9.77 5.14
N ILE A 54 -12.50 -9.50 5.71
CA ILE A 54 -13.56 -10.50 5.90
C ILE A 54 -14.08 -10.98 4.54
N THR A 55 -14.35 -10.05 3.62
CA THR A 55 -14.84 -10.37 2.27
C THR A 55 -13.85 -11.28 1.53
N TYR A 56 -12.55 -11.00 1.67
CA TYR A 56 -11.50 -11.81 1.10
C TYR A 56 -11.45 -13.24 1.69
N ILE A 57 -11.63 -13.40 3.01
CA ILE A 57 -11.71 -14.73 3.64
C ILE A 57 -12.90 -15.51 3.07
N ILE A 58 -14.07 -14.88 2.98
CA ILE A 58 -15.28 -15.50 2.44
C ILE A 58 -15.04 -15.94 0.99
N ALA A 59 -14.40 -15.10 0.17
CA ALA A 59 -14.08 -15.42 -1.21
C ALA A 59 -13.17 -16.66 -1.33
N ILE A 60 -12.15 -16.78 -0.47
CA ILE A 60 -11.27 -17.97 -0.44
C ILE A 60 -12.06 -19.24 -0.11
N ILE A 61 -12.89 -19.17 0.93
CA ILE A 61 -13.72 -20.31 1.35
C ILE A 61 -14.66 -20.74 0.23
N ALA A 62 -15.32 -19.78 -0.44
CA ALA A 62 -16.21 -20.04 -1.55
C ALA A 62 -15.51 -20.72 -2.73
N VAL A 63 -14.30 -20.27 -3.08
CA VAL A 63 -13.49 -20.90 -4.15
C VAL A 63 -13.13 -22.34 -3.80
N ILE A 64 -12.66 -22.59 -2.57
CA ILE A 64 -12.32 -23.95 -2.11
C ILE A 64 -13.53 -24.87 -2.16
N ALA A 65 -14.68 -24.40 -1.66
CA ALA A 65 -15.93 -25.15 -1.69
C ALA A 65 -16.39 -25.42 -3.14
N GLY A 66 -16.25 -24.45 -4.04
CA GLY A 66 -16.59 -24.59 -5.46
C GLY A 66 -15.73 -25.64 -6.17
N TRP A 67 -14.41 -25.65 -5.94
CA TRP A 67 -13.52 -26.69 -6.47
C TRP A 67 -13.85 -28.07 -5.91
N TRP A 68 -14.11 -28.17 -4.60
CA TRP A 68 -14.50 -29.42 -3.97
C TRP A 68 -15.79 -29.96 -4.59
N TYR A 69 -16.80 -29.11 -4.76
CA TYR A 69 -18.07 -29.48 -5.38
C TYR A 69 -17.89 -29.96 -6.82
N ALA A 70 -17.16 -29.19 -7.64
CA ALA A 70 -16.92 -29.54 -9.04
C ALA A 70 -16.20 -30.88 -9.19
N ILE A 71 -15.17 -31.14 -8.37
CA ILE A 71 -14.44 -32.41 -8.40
C ILE A 71 -15.31 -33.57 -7.91
N ALA A 72 -16.06 -33.36 -6.81
CA ALA A 72 -16.93 -34.39 -6.26
C ALA A 72 -18.06 -34.76 -7.22
N ASP A 73 -18.61 -33.78 -7.94
CA ASP A 73 -19.67 -33.99 -8.93
C ASP A 73 -19.17 -34.82 -10.12
N ILE A 74 -18.01 -34.44 -10.70
CA ILE A 74 -17.36 -35.20 -11.76
C ILE A 74 -17.05 -36.64 -11.32
N HIS A 75 -16.53 -36.80 -10.09
CA HIS A 75 -16.20 -38.12 -9.55
C HIS A 75 -17.46 -39.00 -9.37
N ARG A 76 -18.60 -38.41 -9.04
CA ARG A 76 -19.89 -39.13 -8.90
C ARG A 76 -20.51 -39.46 -10.25
N ALA A 77 -20.45 -38.53 -11.21
CA ALA A 77 -21.01 -38.72 -12.54
C ALA A 77 -20.20 -39.74 -13.37
N GLY A 78 -18.89 -39.83 -13.13
CA GLY A 78 -17.99 -40.76 -13.84
C GLY A 78 -17.79 -40.44 -15.32
N VAL A 79 -18.37 -39.34 -15.80
CA VAL A 79 -18.29 -38.86 -17.18
C VAL A 79 -17.99 -37.37 -17.14
N LEU A 80 -17.03 -36.93 -17.96
CA LEU A 80 -16.68 -35.52 -18.10
C LEU A 80 -17.55 -34.88 -19.18
N THR A 81 -18.43 -33.96 -18.80
CA THR A 81 -19.31 -33.24 -19.75
C THR A 81 -18.68 -31.92 -20.17
N GLY A 82 -19.02 -31.40 -21.35
CA GLY A 82 -18.56 -30.08 -21.81
C GLY A 82 -18.96 -28.94 -20.86
N GLY A 83 -20.10 -29.08 -20.16
CA GLY A 83 -20.52 -28.13 -19.11
C GLY A 83 -19.56 -28.08 -17.92
N ASP A 84 -18.98 -29.23 -17.54
CA ASP A 84 -18.04 -29.33 -16.42
C ASP A 84 -16.72 -28.61 -16.75
N VAL A 85 -16.27 -28.74 -18.01
CA VAL A 85 -15.09 -28.04 -18.52
C VAL A 85 -15.30 -26.53 -18.45
N ILE A 86 -16.47 -26.03 -18.88
CA ILE A 86 -16.80 -24.60 -18.81
C ILE A 86 -16.85 -24.13 -17.34
N ASN A 87 -17.50 -24.90 -16.46
CA ASN A 87 -17.57 -24.57 -15.04
C ASN A 87 -16.17 -24.52 -14.39
N MET A 88 -15.29 -25.47 -14.69
CA MET A 88 -13.90 -25.47 -14.23
C MET A 88 -13.12 -24.26 -14.76
N LEU A 89 -13.34 -23.88 -16.02
CA LEU A 89 -12.73 -22.69 -16.63
C LEU A 89 -13.16 -21.41 -15.89
N CYS A 90 -14.46 -21.25 -15.65
CA CYS A 90 -15.01 -20.13 -14.88
C CYS A 90 -14.44 -20.08 -13.46
N LEU A 91 -14.42 -21.22 -12.76
CA LEU A 91 -13.80 -21.36 -11.42
C LEU A 91 -12.32 -20.99 -11.44
N GLY A 92 -11.57 -21.39 -12.48
CA GLY A 92 -10.17 -21.02 -12.68
C GLY A 92 -9.98 -19.52 -12.87
N ILE A 93 -10.81 -18.87 -13.69
CA ILE A 93 -10.75 -17.41 -13.90
C ILE A 93 -11.03 -16.68 -12.59
N VAL A 94 -12.08 -17.06 -11.85
CA VAL A 94 -12.40 -16.44 -10.56
C VAL A 94 -11.25 -16.62 -9.55
N SER A 95 -10.66 -17.82 -9.50
CA SER A 95 -9.53 -18.13 -8.61
C SER A 95 -8.31 -17.26 -8.90
N THR A 96 -7.98 -17.06 -10.19
CA THR A 96 -6.85 -16.23 -10.63
C THR A 96 -7.07 -14.75 -10.34
N VAL A 97 -8.29 -14.23 -10.56
CA VAL A 97 -8.64 -12.83 -10.22
C VAL A 97 -8.49 -12.57 -8.73
N ILE A 98 -8.96 -13.48 -7.87
CA ILE A 98 -8.82 -13.36 -6.42
C ILE A 98 -7.34 -13.38 -6.04
N ALA A 99 -6.55 -14.31 -6.59
CA ALA A 99 -5.12 -14.40 -6.31
C ALA A 99 -4.36 -13.11 -6.70
N VAL A 100 -4.63 -12.55 -7.88
CA VAL A 100 -4.03 -11.28 -8.33
C VAL A 100 -4.45 -10.12 -7.45
N SER A 101 -5.72 -10.08 -7.03
CA SER A 101 -6.24 -9.03 -6.14
C SER A 101 -5.54 -9.02 -4.78
N PHE A 102 -5.11 -10.18 -4.29
CA PHE A 102 -4.28 -10.28 -3.09
C PHE A 102 -2.81 -9.91 -3.34
N LEU A 103 -2.24 -10.34 -4.47
CA LEU A 103 -0.82 -10.15 -4.77
C LEU A 103 -0.50 -8.70 -5.15
N ALA A 104 -1.33 -8.06 -5.97
CA ALA A 104 -1.13 -6.72 -6.49
C ALA A 104 -0.89 -5.64 -5.40
N PRO A 105 -1.71 -5.53 -4.34
CA PRO A 105 -1.46 -4.56 -3.27
C PRO A 105 -0.19 -4.88 -2.48
N ARG A 106 0.16 -6.17 -2.33
CA ARG A 106 1.37 -6.58 -1.61
C ARG A 106 2.63 -6.22 -2.39
N VAL A 107 2.64 -6.47 -3.70
CA VAL A 107 3.74 -6.10 -4.60
C VAL A 107 3.88 -4.58 -4.71
N ARG A 108 2.78 -3.84 -4.79
CA ARG A 108 2.82 -2.36 -4.79
C ARG A 108 3.44 -1.80 -3.52
N ARG A 109 3.13 -2.37 -2.34
CA ARG A 109 3.75 -1.96 -1.08
C ARG A 109 5.26 -2.22 -1.07
N TRP A 110 5.69 -3.39 -1.54
CA TRP A 110 7.12 -3.74 -1.62
C TRP A 110 7.89 -2.78 -2.53
N LEU A 111 7.32 -2.43 -3.69
CA LEU A 111 7.94 -1.47 -4.62
C LEU A 111 7.96 -0.03 -4.09
N SER A 112 7.04 0.34 -3.18
CA SER A 112 7.06 1.67 -2.56
C SER A 112 8.03 1.78 -1.39
N GLU A 113 8.48 0.65 -0.84
CA GLU A 113 9.43 0.57 0.28
C GLU A 113 10.89 0.38 -0.19
N ALA A 114 11.10 0.04 -1.46
CA ALA A 114 12.41 -0.11 -2.12
C ALA A 114 12.85 1.16 -2.84
#